data_AF-A0A2T2SXJ4-F1
#
_entry.id   AF-A0A2T2SXJ4-F1
#
_cell.length_a   1.000
_cell.length_b   1.000
_cell.length_c   1.000
_cell.angle_alpha   90.00
_cell.angle_beta   90.00
_cell.angle_gamma   90.00
#
_symmetry.space_group_name_H-M   'P 1'
#
loop_
_entity.id
_entity.type
_entity.pdbx_description
1 polymer ?
#
loop_
_entity_poly.entity_id
_entity_poly.type
_entity_poly.pdbx_seq_one_letter_code
_entity_poly.pdbx_strand_id
1 'polypeptide(L)'
;PEALYESAMRHVEVCNRNDFEDIVISVKHSDPYMMIQAYRKVAEETDYPLHLGVTESGTLDTGTVKSSIGIGSLLADGIGDTIRVSLAADPVEEVKVGHRILKSLGIGRPGVNIIACPTCGRLVGDLFTVVEEVEEAVAEQDFDKNLDVALMGCAVNGPGEAEGADLGVSLGRGRAHFFKHGEVVDTIPEDEIVDTVLEAIENWDEEDEAGGDGGPEDKEEADAVETTGVTKPDLPTS
;
A
#
# COMPACT_ATOMS: atom_id res chain seq x y z
N PRO A 1 -1.55 -20.67 15.41
CA PRO A 1 -2.56 -19.60 15.63
C PRO A 1 -3.12 -19.63 17.05
N GLU A 2 -3.75 -20.75 17.46
CA GLU A 2 -4.43 -20.88 18.76
C GLU A 2 -3.54 -20.55 19.95
N ALA A 3 -2.34 -21.14 20.03
CA ALA A 3 -1.43 -20.89 21.14
C ALA A 3 -1.01 -19.41 21.27
N LEU A 4 -0.93 -18.66 20.16
CA LEU A 4 -0.60 -17.23 20.19
C LEU A 4 -1.80 -16.40 20.70
N TYR A 5 -3.01 -16.74 20.24
CA TYR A 5 -4.26 -16.15 20.71
C TYR A 5 -4.46 -16.39 22.21
N GLU A 6 -4.43 -17.65 22.66
CA GLU A 6 -4.58 -18.03 24.07
C GLU A 6 -3.54 -17.34 24.97
N SER A 7 -2.30 -17.24 24.48
CA SER A 7 -1.24 -16.54 25.20
C SER A 7 -1.55 -15.06 25.35
N ALA A 8 -2.02 -14.37 24.30
CA ALA A 8 -2.41 -12.97 24.38
C ALA A 8 -3.59 -12.77 25.36
N MET A 9 -4.66 -13.58 25.22
CA MET A 9 -5.86 -13.43 26.04
C MET A 9 -5.62 -13.72 27.52
N ARG A 10 -4.69 -14.61 27.86
CA ARG A 10 -4.28 -14.82 29.25
C ARG A 10 -3.68 -13.55 29.87
N HIS A 11 -2.95 -12.75 29.11
CA HIS A 11 -2.40 -11.49 29.61
C HIS A 11 -3.47 -10.40 29.68
N VAL A 12 -4.38 -10.35 28.70
CA VAL A 12 -5.56 -9.48 28.74
C VAL A 12 -6.39 -9.76 30.00
N GLU A 13 -6.62 -11.02 30.37
CA GLU A 13 -7.33 -11.39 31.60
C GLU A 13 -6.60 -10.91 32.87
N VAL A 14 -5.27 -10.87 32.87
CA VAL A 14 -4.51 -10.28 33.98
C VAL A 14 -4.79 -8.78 34.08
N CYS A 15 -4.78 -8.05 32.96
CA CYS A 15 -5.09 -6.62 32.93
C CYS A 15 -6.52 -6.35 33.42
N ASN A 16 -7.51 -7.07 32.88
CA ASN A 16 -8.93 -6.90 33.25
C ASN A 16 -9.18 -7.20 34.74
N ARG A 17 -8.49 -8.19 35.33
CA ARG A 17 -8.59 -8.47 36.78
C ARG A 17 -8.00 -7.38 37.69
N ASN A 18 -7.26 -6.45 37.11
CA ASN A 18 -6.69 -5.30 37.82
C ASN A 18 -7.31 -3.98 37.33
N ASP A 19 -8.51 -4.03 36.73
CA ASP A 19 -9.26 -2.86 36.24
C ASP A 19 -8.45 -1.98 35.27
N PHE A 20 -7.62 -2.61 34.43
CA PHE A 20 -6.83 -1.94 33.39
C PHE A 20 -7.33 -2.31 32.00
N GLU A 21 -7.89 -1.34 31.27
CA GLU A 21 -8.55 -1.54 29.97
C GLU A 21 -7.79 -0.92 28.78
N ASP A 22 -6.79 -0.06 29.03
CA ASP A 22 -5.97 0.60 28.00
C ASP A 22 -4.95 -0.36 27.37
N ILE A 23 -5.44 -1.34 26.61
CA ILE A 23 -4.68 -2.48 26.09
C ILE A 23 -4.56 -2.40 24.57
N VAL A 24 -3.36 -2.69 24.06
CA VAL A 24 -3.09 -2.97 22.64
C VAL A 24 -2.46 -4.36 22.54
N ILE A 25 -2.96 -5.19 21.62
CA ILE A 25 -2.51 -6.58 21.46
C ILE A 25 -1.55 -6.70 20.28
N SER A 26 -0.53 -7.55 20.42
CA SER A 26 0.40 -7.90 19.35
C SER A 26 0.81 -9.36 19.48
N VAL A 27 0.54 -10.17 18.46
CA VAL A 27 0.86 -11.61 18.37
C VAL A 27 1.85 -11.90 17.23
N LYS A 28 3.01 -11.24 17.27
CA LYS A 28 4.03 -11.33 16.21
C LYS A 28 4.62 -12.73 16.10
N HIS A 29 4.96 -13.10 14.88
CA HIS A 29 5.68 -14.33 14.57
C HIS A 29 6.62 -14.08 13.38
N SER A 30 7.71 -14.85 13.29
CA SER A 30 8.69 -14.69 12.20
C SER A 30 8.27 -15.40 10.92
N ASP A 31 7.37 -16.38 10.97
CA ASP A 31 6.69 -16.90 9.78
C ASP A 31 5.43 -16.05 9.47
N PRO A 32 5.37 -15.33 8.32
CA PRO A 32 4.23 -14.49 7.96
C PRO A 32 2.92 -15.26 7.88
N TYR A 33 2.93 -16.51 7.41
CA TYR A 33 1.71 -17.31 7.31
C TYR A 33 1.09 -17.52 8.70
N MET A 34 1.89 -17.98 9.65
CA MET A 34 1.47 -18.17 11.03
C MET A 34 1.05 -16.87 11.71
N MET A 35 1.75 -15.76 11.43
CA MET A 35 1.40 -14.43 11.93
C MET A 35 0.00 -14.01 11.43
N ILE A 36 -0.23 -14.06 10.12
CA ILE A 36 -1.51 -13.66 9.51
C ILE A 36 -2.67 -14.43 10.15
N GLN A 37 -2.54 -15.76 10.24
CA GLN A 37 -3.58 -16.61 10.83
C GLN A 37 -3.81 -16.31 12.33
N ALA A 38 -2.76 -15.94 13.07
CA ALA A 38 -2.90 -15.56 14.48
C ALA A 38 -3.62 -14.23 14.65
N TYR A 39 -3.29 -13.21 13.86
CA TYR A 39 -3.97 -11.91 13.93
C TYR A 39 -5.43 -11.98 13.48
N ARG A 40 -5.76 -12.73 12.42
CA ARG A 40 -7.15 -12.97 12.01
C ARG A 40 -7.96 -13.61 13.15
N LYS A 41 -7.42 -14.63 13.81
CA LYS A 41 -8.05 -15.26 14.99
C LYS A 41 -8.28 -14.25 16.11
N VAL A 42 -7.32 -13.37 16.41
CA VAL A 42 -7.47 -12.35 17.47
C VAL A 42 -8.54 -11.33 17.09
N ALA A 43 -8.57 -10.87 15.83
CA ALA A 43 -9.54 -9.90 15.34
C ALA A 43 -10.97 -10.47 15.29
N GLU A 44 -11.13 -11.77 15.04
CA GLU A 44 -12.43 -12.44 15.08
C GLU A 44 -13.04 -12.52 16.50
N GLU A 45 -12.21 -12.50 17.54
CA GLU A 45 -12.62 -12.79 18.91
C GLU A 45 -12.58 -11.56 19.82
N THR A 46 -11.98 -10.45 19.38
CA THR A 46 -11.74 -9.26 20.21
C THR A 46 -11.72 -7.97 19.39
N ASP A 47 -12.13 -6.87 20.04
CA ASP A 47 -12.10 -5.52 19.47
C ASP A 47 -10.90 -4.68 19.99
N TYR A 48 -9.92 -5.30 20.66
CA TYR A 48 -8.74 -4.56 21.12
C TYR A 48 -7.89 -4.10 19.93
N PRO A 49 -7.32 -2.88 19.98
CA PRO A 49 -6.41 -2.42 18.94
C PRO A 49 -5.22 -3.38 18.75
N LEU A 50 -4.84 -3.60 17.50
CA LEU A 50 -3.82 -4.55 17.08
C LEU A 50 -2.58 -3.83 16.54
N HIS A 51 -1.45 -4.11 17.19
CA HIS A 51 -0.13 -3.66 16.72
C HIS A 51 0.54 -4.72 15.85
N LEU A 52 0.52 -4.52 14.54
CA LEU A 52 1.05 -5.45 13.57
C LEU A 52 2.57 -5.36 13.43
N GLY A 53 3.19 -6.49 13.11
CA GLY A 53 4.57 -6.51 12.66
C GLY A 53 5.13 -7.92 12.56
N VAL A 54 5.91 -8.17 11.51
CA VAL A 54 6.67 -9.42 11.38
C VAL A 54 7.96 -9.26 12.18
N THR A 55 8.20 -10.13 13.15
CA THR A 55 9.49 -10.14 13.87
C THR A 55 10.55 -10.89 13.08
N GLU A 56 11.83 -10.55 13.27
CA GLU A 56 12.96 -11.24 12.61
C GLU A 56 12.76 -11.34 11.09
N SER A 57 12.43 -10.21 10.44
CA SER A 57 12.04 -10.22 9.03
C SER A 57 13.23 -10.40 8.07
N GLY A 58 14.44 -10.03 8.50
CA GLY A 58 15.68 -10.18 7.73
C GLY A 58 16.34 -8.85 7.40
N THR A 59 17.22 -8.84 6.40
CA THR A 59 17.87 -7.63 5.86
C THR A 59 16.85 -6.70 5.19
N LEU A 60 17.28 -5.52 4.74
CA LEU A 60 16.40 -4.57 4.04
C LEU A 60 15.60 -5.24 2.90
N ASP A 61 16.27 -5.98 2.02
CA ASP A 61 15.63 -6.65 0.87
C ASP A 61 14.61 -7.72 1.30
N THR A 62 15.07 -8.77 1.98
CA THR A 62 14.22 -9.90 2.38
C THR A 62 13.16 -9.49 3.39
N GLY A 63 13.53 -8.61 4.33
CA GLY A 63 12.65 -8.10 5.37
C GLY A 63 11.55 -7.19 4.83
N THR A 64 11.83 -6.41 3.78
CA THR A 64 10.81 -5.61 3.08
C THR A 64 9.74 -6.51 2.48
N VAL A 65 10.13 -7.53 1.70
CA VAL A 65 9.17 -8.46 1.08
C VAL A 65 8.34 -9.18 2.14
N LYS A 66 9.02 -9.73 3.15
CA LYS A 66 8.38 -10.52 4.19
C LYS A 66 7.42 -9.69 5.06
N SER A 67 7.81 -8.46 5.40
CA SER A 67 6.95 -7.53 6.14
C SER A 67 5.78 -7.06 5.30
N SER A 68 5.99 -6.77 4.01
CA SER A 68 4.91 -6.36 3.09
C SER A 68 3.85 -7.46 2.95
N ILE A 69 4.26 -8.73 2.85
CA ILE A 69 3.31 -9.86 2.83
C ILE A 69 2.55 -9.96 4.17
N GLY A 70 3.28 -10.01 5.29
CA GLY A 70 2.67 -10.24 6.60
C GLY A 70 1.75 -9.11 7.07
N ILE A 71 2.20 -7.86 6.97
CA ILE A 71 1.46 -6.68 7.39
C ILE A 71 0.40 -6.34 6.34
N GLY A 72 0.77 -6.28 5.06
CA GLY A 72 -0.13 -5.88 3.98
C GLY A 72 -1.33 -6.81 3.82
N SER A 73 -1.16 -8.12 4.05
CA SER A 73 -2.28 -9.07 4.01
C SER A 73 -3.33 -8.80 5.09
N LEU A 74 -2.91 -8.39 6.29
CA LEU A 74 -3.82 -8.06 7.39
C LEU A 74 -4.49 -6.71 7.17
N LEU A 75 -3.72 -5.71 6.74
CA LEU A 75 -4.27 -4.38 6.43
C LEU A 75 -5.30 -4.43 5.30
N ALA A 76 -5.07 -5.26 4.27
CA ALA A 76 -6.04 -5.48 3.19
C ALA A 76 -7.34 -6.14 3.66
N ASP A 77 -7.31 -6.89 4.78
CA ASP A 77 -8.50 -7.43 5.44
C ASP A 77 -9.17 -6.41 6.39
N GLY A 78 -8.64 -5.19 6.50
CA GLY A 78 -9.09 -4.19 7.47
C GLY A 78 -8.61 -4.43 8.91
N ILE A 79 -7.59 -5.27 9.11
CA ILE A 79 -7.07 -5.64 10.42
C ILE A 79 -5.79 -4.85 10.69
N GLY A 80 -5.74 -4.12 11.82
CA GLY A 80 -4.54 -3.46 12.34
C GLY A 80 -4.69 -1.95 12.56
N ASP A 81 -4.25 -1.48 13.71
CA ASP A 81 -4.39 -0.08 14.15
C ASP A 81 -3.05 0.67 14.15
N THR A 82 -1.97 -0.08 14.28
CA THR A 82 -0.60 0.44 14.18
C THR A 82 0.32 -0.65 13.64
N ILE A 83 1.37 -0.25 12.93
CA ILE A 83 2.33 -1.18 12.32
C ILE A 83 3.75 -0.89 12.79
N ARG A 84 4.58 -1.93 12.78
CA ARG A 84 6.04 -1.80 12.81
C ARG A 84 6.69 -2.82 11.90
N VAL A 85 7.49 -2.34 10.96
CA VAL A 85 8.44 -3.15 10.19
C VAL A 85 9.66 -3.42 11.06
N SER A 86 10.21 -4.63 11.05
CA SER A 86 11.37 -4.99 11.88
C SER A 86 12.51 -5.54 11.01
N LEU A 87 13.47 -4.68 10.66
CA LEU A 87 14.55 -4.97 9.71
C LEU A 87 15.90 -5.08 10.45
N ALA A 88 16.79 -5.92 9.91
CA ALA A 88 18.22 -5.89 10.23
C ALA A 88 18.91 -4.81 9.39
N ALA A 89 18.48 -3.56 9.55
CA ALA A 89 18.95 -2.38 8.81
C ALA A 89 18.86 -1.13 9.71
N ASP A 90 19.12 0.06 9.15
CA ASP A 90 18.89 1.32 9.85
C ASP A 90 17.39 1.48 10.19
N PRO A 91 17.00 1.90 11.41
CA PRO A 91 15.60 2.10 11.79
C PRO A 91 14.83 3.07 10.90
N VAL A 92 15.50 4.02 10.24
CA VAL A 92 14.88 4.93 9.26
C VAL A 92 14.31 4.13 8.08
N GLU A 93 14.96 3.04 7.67
CA GLU A 93 14.44 2.17 6.62
C GLU A 93 13.19 1.40 7.07
N GLU A 94 13.05 1.05 8.36
CA GLU A 94 11.80 0.47 8.88
C GLU A 94 10.62 1.42 8.69
N VAL A 95 10.82 2.72 8.95
CA VAL A 95 9.81 3.77 8.79
C VAL A 95 9.45 3.96 7.32
N LYS A 96 10.46 4.06 6.44
CA LYS A 96 10.24 4.19 4.98
C LYS A 96 9.45 3.01 4.43
N VAL A 97 9.80 1.77 4.80
CA VAL A 97 9.07 0.58 4.36
C VAL A 97 7.65 0.56 4.93
N GLY A 98 7.46 0.96 6.19
CA GLY A 98 6.13 1.08 6.79
C GLY A 98 5.23 2.04 6.02
N HIS A 99 5.74 3.23 5.69
CA HIS A 99 5.01 4.19 4.86
C HIS A 99 4.71 3.65 3.47
N ARG A 100 5.66 2.96 2.83
CA ARG A 100 5.43 2.33 1.52
C ARG A 100 4.31 1.28 1.58
N ILE A 101 4.24 0.44 2.62
CA ILE A 101 3.17 -0.56 2.78
C ILE A 101 1.81 0.13 2.90
N LEU A 102 1.69 1.16 3.74
CA LEU A 102 0.44 1.92 3.90
C LEU A 102 0.02 2.60 2.60
N LYS A 103 0.99 3.25 1.94
CA LYS A 103 0.81 3.93 0.66
C LYS A 103 0.32 3.00 -0.44
N SER A 104 0.90 1.80 -0.57
CA SER A 104 0.47 0.82 -1.57
C SER A 104 -0.94 0.28 -1.36
N LEU A 105 -1.53 0.46 -0.18
CA LEU A 105 -2.92 0.09 0.13
C LEU A 105 -3.86 1.31 0.19
N GLY A 106 -3.36 2.53 -0.09
CA GLY A 106 -4.15 3.76 0.02
C GLY A 106 -4.58 4.09 1.46
N ILE A 107 -3.86 3.59 2.47
CA ILE A 107 -4.22 3.78 3.89
C ILE A 107 -3.50 5.00 4.46
N GLY A 108 -4.27 5.95 5.01
CA GLY A 108 -3.75 7.14 5.68
C GLY A 108 -3.55 8.33 4.74
N ARG A 109 -2.44 9.06 4.88
CA ARG A 109 -2.02 10.13 3.96
C ARG A 109 -0.84 9.62 3.12
N PRO A 110 -1.10 8.92 1.99
CA PRO A 110 -0.07 8.24 1.21
C PRO A 110 0.94 9.18 0.53
N GLY A 111 0.68 10.49 0.50
CA GLY A 111 1.46 11.42 -0.32
C GLY A 111 1.24 11.15 -1.81
N VAL A 112 2.11 11.70 -2.66
CA VAL A 112 2.10 11.48 -4.11
C VAL A 112 2.55 10.07 -4.46
N ASN A 113 1.69 9.23 -5.02
CA ASN A 113 1.99 7.85 -5.37
C ASN A 113 2.29 7.70 -6.87
N ILE A 114 3.50 7.20 -7.20
CA ILE A 114 3.93 7.03 -8.59
C ILE A 114 3.59 5.62 -9.05
N ILE A 115 2.85 5.52 -10.15
CA ILE A 115 2.43 4.26 -10.77
C ILE A 115 3.05 4.19 -12.15
N ALA A 116 3.95 3.24 -12.39
CA ALA A 116 4.60 3.09 -13.69
C ALA A 116 4.16 1.80 -14.40
N CYS A 117 3.97 1.84 -15.73
CA CYS A 117 3.74 0.60 -16.47
C CYS A 117 5.02 -0.27 -16.50
N PRO A 118 4.88 -1.60 -16.58
CA PRO A 118 6.02 -2.45 -16.88
C PRO A 118 6.55 -2.17 -18.29
N THR A 119 7.76 -2.65 -18.59
CA THR A 119 8.25 -2.61 -19.97
C THR A 119 7.55 -3.62 -20.86
N CYS A 120 7.34 -3.22 -22.11
CA CYS A 120 6.84 -4.11 -23.16
C CYS A 120 7.37 -3.67 -24.54
N GLY A 121 7.10 -4.44 -25.59
CA GLY A 121 7.53 -4.12 -26.96
C GLY A 121 6.88 -2.87 -27.59
N ARG A 122 6.03 -2.16 -26.83
CA ARG A 122 5.37 -0.91 -27.25
C ARG A 122 6.03 0.33 -26.67
N LEU A 123 7.04 0.17 -25.80
CA LEU A 123 7.72 1.28 -25.15
C LEU A 123 8.24 2.28 -26.19
N VAL A 124 8.00 3.55 -25.94
CA VAL A 124 8.53 4.68 -26.69
C VAL A 124 9.27 5.59 -25.72
N GLY A 125 10.51 5.96 -26.04
CA GLY A 125 11.34 6.78 -25.16
C GLY A 125 11.98 5.97 -24.02
N ASP A 126 12.56 6.70 -23.06
CA ASP A 126 13.21 6.12 -21.88
C ASP A 126 12.34 6.31 -20.63
N LEU A 127 11.32 5.46 -20.50
CA LEU A 127 10.41 5.50 -19.35
C LEU A 127 11.14 5.36 -18.01
N PHE A 128 12.22 4.57 -17.96
CA PHE A 128 12.93 4.31 -16.71
C PHE A 128 13.54 5.58 -16.15
N THR A 129 14.25 6.33 -16.99
CA THR A 129 14.83 7.61 -16.59
C THR A 129 13.74 8.59 -16.14
N VAL A 130 12.64 8.69 -16.89
CA VAL A 130 11.52 9.58 -16.50
C VAL A 130 10.92 9.18 -15.14
N VAL A 131 10.71 7.88 -14.90
CA VAL A 131 10.18 7.40 -13.61
C VAL A 131 11.15 7.70 -12.48
N GLU A 132 12.44 7.40 -12.65
CA GLU A 132 13.47 7.66 -11.64
C GLU A 132 13.58 9.16 -11.32
N GLU A 133 13.58 10.03 -12.33
CA GLU A 133 13.65 11.48 -12.15
C GLU A 133 12.40 12.04 -11.45
N VAL A 134 11.21 11.56 -11.81
CA VAL A 134 9.97 11.98 -11.13
C VAL A 134 9.94 11.47 -9.69
N GLU A 135 10.31 10.20 -9.43
CA GLU A 135 10.37 9.66 -8.07
C GLU A 135 11.37 10.41 -7.18
N GLU A 136 12.56 10.73 -7.71
CA GLU A 136 13.57 11.51 -6.99
C GLU A 136 13.07 12.92 -6.70
N ALA A 137 12.56 13.63 -7.71
CA ALA A 137 12.06 14.99 -7.54
C ALA A 137 10.85 15.08 -6.59
N VAL A 138 9.95 14.09 -6.63
CA VAL A 138 8.83 13.99 -5.69
C VAL A 138 9.31 13.68 -4.28
N ALA A 139 10.37 12.88 -4.11
CA ALA A 139 10.93 12.58 -2.79
C ALA A 139 11.73 13.74 -2.19
N GLU A 140 12.30 14.61 -3.02
CA GLU A 140 13.01 15.83 -2.59
C GLU A 140 12.05 16.95 -2.15
N GLN A 141 10.82 16.94 -2.67
CA GLN A 141 9.79 17.92 -2.35
C GLN A 141 8.84 17.40 -1.27
N ASP A 142 8.53 18.24 -0.28
CA ASP A 142 7.60 17.91 0.80
C ASP A 142 6.17 18.29 0.41
N PHE A 143 5.59 17.53 -0.51
CA PHE A 143 4.21 17.74 -0.96
C PHE A 143 3.20 17.31 0.11
N ASP A 144 2.38 18.24 0.59
CA ASP A 144 1.18 17.94 1.40
C ASP A 144 -0.03 17.64 0.50
N LYS A 145 0.15 16.69 -0.43
CA LYS A 145 -0.86 16.29 -1.42
C LYS A 145 -0.98 14.77 -1.47
N ASN A 146 -2.18 14.25 -1.64
CA ASN A 146 -2.44 12.82 -1.79
C ASN A 146 -3.07 12.59 -3.16
N LEU A 147 -2.29 12.05 -4.10
CA LEU A 147 -2.76 11.76 -5.45
C LEU A 147 -1.91 10.67 -6.11
N ASP A 148 -2.50 9.99 -7.08
CA ASP A 148 -1.86 9.00 -7.94
C ASP A 148 -1.35 9.64 -9.24
N VAL A 149 -0.08 9.40 -9.57
CA VAL A 149 0.56 9.88 -10.81
C VAL A 149 1.00 8.67 -11.63
N ALA A 150 0.34 8.48 -12.78
CA ALA A 150 0.59 7.39 -13.71
C ALA A 150 1.64 7.77 -14.77
N LEU A 151 2.74 7.02 -14.88
CA LEU A 151 3.79 7.19 -15.89
C LEU A 151 3.79 5.99 -16.85
N MET A 152 3.36 6.22 -18.09
CA MET A 152 3.08 5.17 -19.06
C MET A 152 3.98 5.28 -20.29
N GLY A 153 4.64 4.18 -20.65
CA GLY A 153 5.65 4.16 -21.71
C GLY A 153 5.11 4.13 -23.15
N CYS A 154 3.80 4.16 -23.38
CA CYS A 154 3.25 4.23 -24.74
C CYS A 154 1.84 4.83 -24.81
N ALA A 155 1.57 5.58 -25.87
CA ALA A 155 0.24 6.15 -26.16
C ALA A 155 -0.86 5.14 -26.54
N VAL A 156 -0.55 3.83 -26.62
CA VAL A 156 -1.52 2.81 -27.06
C VAL A 156 -2.38 2.33 -25.91
N ASN A 157 -1.77 1.78 -24.87
CA ASN A 157 -2.47 1.34 -23.66
C ASN A 157 -2.32 2.35 -22.52
N GLY A 158 -1.31 3.22 -22.58
CA GLY A 158 -1.00 4.15 -21.49
C GLY A 158 -2.19 4.99 -21.03
N PRO A 159 -3.02 5.56 -21.92
CA PRO A 159 -4.20 6.32 -21.48
C PRO A 159 -5.19 5.50 -20.65
N GLY A 160 -5.44 4.24 -21.03
CA GLY A 160 -6.35 3.35 -20.28
C GLY A 160 -5.72 2.79 -19.00
N GLU A 161 -4.41 2.55 -19.00
CA GLU A 161 -3.66 2.12 -17.80
C GLU A 161 -3.53 3.27 -16.78
N ALA A 162 -3.62 4.53 -17.22
CA ALA A 162 -3.59 5.73 -16.38
C ALA A 162 -4.98 6.26 -15.97
N GLU A 163 -6.08 5.66 -16.46
CA GLU A 163 -7.44 6.19 -16.23
C GLU A 163 -7.83 6.24 -14.74
N GLY A 164 -7.29 5.33 -13.93
CA GLY A 164 -7.53 5.30 -12.49
C GLY A 164 -6.64 6.24 -11.68
N ALA A 165 -5.72 6.98 -12.31
CA ALA A 165 -4.84 7.92 -11.63
C ALA A 165 -5.35 9.36 -11.77
N ASP A 166 -4.99 10.19 -10.80
CA ASP A 166 -5.33 11.61 -10.76
C ASP A 166 -4.62 12.39 -11.87
N LEU A 167 -3.32 12.13 -12.02
CA LEU A 167 -2.46 12.65 -13.07
C LEU A 167 -1.87 11.51 -13.89
N GLY A 168 -1.62 11.76 -15.17
CA GLY A 168 -1.02 10.77 -16.06
C GLY A 168 -0.06 11.36 -17.08
N VAL A 169 0.94 10.59 -17.48
CA VAL A 169 1.84 10.87 -18.58
C VAL A 169 1.89 9.64 -19.49
N SER A 170 1.76 9.84 -20.80
CA SER A 170 1.94 8.76 -21.77
C SER A 170 2.95 9.14 -22.84
N LEU A 171 4.06 8.39 -22.89
CA LEU A 171 5.17 8.66 -23.79
C LEU A 171 4.81 8.41 -25.26
N GLY A 172 5.28 9.34 -26.09
CA GLY A 172 5.27 9.31 -27.54
C GLY A 172 6.64 9.69 -28.09
N ARG A 173 6.78 9.75 -29.42
CA ARG A 173 8.08 10.02 -30.06
C ARG A 173 8.50 11.49 -29.86
N GLY A 174 9.31 11.75 -28.84
CA GLY A 174 9.83 13.09 -28.49
C GLY A 174 8.80 14.03 -27.87
N ARG A 175 7.71 13.48 -27.35
CA ARG A 175 6.61 14.20 -26.67
C ARG A 175 5.80 13.23 -25.84
N ALA A 176 5.08 13.71 -24.84
CA ALA A 176 4.14 12.93 -24.04
C ALA A 176 2.76 13.60 -23.99
N HIS A 177 1.72 12.79 -23.89
CA HIS A 177 0.41 13.29 -23.50
C HIS A 177 0.35 13.40 -21.98
N PHE A 178 -0.13 14.54 -21.50
CA PHE A 178 -0.37 14.79 -20.08
C PHE A 178 -1.88 14.72 -19.81
N PHE A 179 -2.25 13.98 -18.77
CA PHE A 179 -3.63 13.64 -18.44
C PHE A 179 -3.97 14.13 -17.04
N LYS A 180 -5.22 14.57 -16.87
CA LYS A 180 -5.85 14.79 -15.57
C LYS A 180 -7.21 14.09 -15.57
N HIS A 181 -7.45 13.21 -14.59
CA HIS A 181 -8.66 12.38 -14.49
C HIS A 181 -9.05 11.69 -15.82
N GLY A 182 -8.06 11.08 -16.48
CA GLY A 182 -8.26 10.36 -17.76
C GLY A 182 -8.42 11.25 -19.01
N GLU A 183 -8.51 12.57 -18.88
CA GLU A 183 -8.60 13.49 -20.01
C GLU A 183 -7.23 14.05 -20.41
N VAL A 184 -6.92 14.06 -21.71
CA VAL A 184 -5.70 14.72 -22.21
C VAL A 184 -5.87 16.23 -22.07
N VAL A 185 -5.12 16.82 -21.14
CA VAL A 185 -5.13 18.27 -20.91
C VAL A 185 -4.02 18.98 -21.69
N ASP A 186 -2.91 18.29 -21.97
CA ASP A 186 -1.81 18.86 -22.75
C ASP A 186 -0.97 17.81 -23.50
N THR A 187 -0.08 18.28 -24.38
CA THR A 187 0.97 17.48 -25.03
C THR A 187 2.30 18.19 -24.88
N ILE A 188 3.16 17.64 -24.04
CA ILE A 188 4.42 18.26 -23.61
C ILE A 188 5.64 17.59 -24.28
N PRO A 189 6.75 18.32 -24.50
CA PRO A 189 8.03 17.73 -24.85
C PRO A 189 8.52 16.71 -23.80
N GLU A 190 9.32 15.74 -24.21
CA GLU A 190 9.82 14.68 -23.31
C GLU A 190 10.75 15.24 -22.22
N ASP A 191 11.48 16.32 -22.52
CA ASP A 191 12.37 17.04 -21.61
C ASP A 191 11.63 17.96 -20.61
N GLU A 192 10.32 18.16 -20.76
CA GLU A 192 9.50 18.99 -19.87
C GLU A 192 8.59 18.15 -18.95
N ILE A 193 8.68 16.81 -19.01
CA ILE A 193 7.78 15.91 -18.27
C ILE A 193 7.90 16.11 -16.75
N VAL A 194 9.13 16.11 -16.23
CA VAL A 194 9.39 16.20 -14.79
C VAL A 194 8.82 17.50 -14.23
N ASP A 195 9.18 18.63 -14.85
CA ASP A 195 8.71 19.96 -14.44
C ASP A 195 7.18 20.06 -14.49
N THR A 196 6.55 19.56 -15.55
CA THR A 196 5.08 19.57 -15.70
C THR A 196 4.40 18.75 -14.61
N VAL A 197 4.92 17.57 -14.29
CA VAL A 197 4.36 16.70 -13.25
C VAL A 197 4.45 17.38 -11.88
N LEU A 198 5.60 17.98 -11.55
CA LEU A 198 5.81 18.66 -10.27
C LEU A 198 4.91 19.88 -10.13
N GLU A 199 4.79 20.70 -11.18
CA GLU A 199 3.89 21.86 -11.19
C GLU A 199 2.43 21.42 -11.03
N ALA A 200 2.02 20.32 -11.66
CA ALA A 200 0.68 19.79 -11.52
C ALA A 200 0.38 19.23 -10.12
N ILE A 201 1.37 18.59 -9.48
CA ILE A 201 1.26 18.16 -8.08
C ILE A 201 1.15 19.37 -7.15
N GLU A 202 1.99 20.39 -7.33
CA GLU A 202 2.00 21.59 -6.48
C GLU A 202 0.64 22.32 -6.53
N ASN A 203 0.07 22.43 -7.73
CA ASN A 203 -1.21 23.06 -7.98
C ASN A 203 -2.42 22.10 -7.87
N TRP A 204 -2.25 20.93 -7.27
CA TRP A 204 -3.34 19.98 -7.07
C TRP A 204 -4.30 20.46 -5.99
N ASP A 205 -5.57 20.71 -6.33
CA ASP A 205 -6.60 21.11 -5.36
C ASP A 205 -7.55 19.92 -5.10
N GLU A 206 -7.78 19.59 -3.82
CA GLU A 206 -8.65 18.47 -3.39
C GLU A 206 -10.13 18.63 -3.86
N GLU A 207 -10.54 19.82 -4.34
CA GLU A 207 -11.88 20.01 -4.92
C GLU A 207 -12.07 19.32 -6.29
N ASP A 208 -10.99 18.81 -6.90
CA ASP A 208 -11.03 17.99 -8.11
C ASP A 208 -11.55 16.54 -7.87
N GLU A 209 -11.79 16.14 -6.61
CA GLU A 209 -12.16 14.78 -6.17
C GLU A 209 -13.58 14.28 -6.53
N ALA A 210 -14.46 15.10 -7.11
CA ALA A 210 -15.86 14.74 -7.32
C ALA A 210 -16.11 13.87 -8.57
N GLY A 211 -15.61 12.64 -8.58
CA GLY A 211 -15.77 11.72 -9.70
C GLY A 211 -15.65 10.22 -9.42
N GLY A 212 -15.75 9.77 -8.16
CA GLY A 212 -15.43 8.38 -7.85
C GLY A 212 -15.99 7.78 -6.56
N ASP A 213 -17.14 8.25 -6.04
CA ASP A 213 -17.87 7.48 -5.02
C ASP A 213 -19.15 6.88 -5.60
N GLY A 214 -19.09 5.56 -5.80
CA GLY A 214 -20.21 4.71 -6.19
C GLY A 214 -20.20 3.45 -5.34
N GLY A 215 -20.04 3.57 -4.02
CA GLY A 215 -20.36 2.50 -3.10
C GLY A 215 -21.87 2.16 -3.18
N PRO A 216 -22.29 0.90 -3.38
CA PRO A 216 -23.70 0.57 -3.28
C PRO A 216 -24.11 0.53 -1.80
N GLU A 217 -25.11 1.34 -1.47
CA GLU A 217 -25.85 1.32 -0.20
C GLU A 217 -26.47 -0.06 0.08
N ASP A 218 -26.34 -0.46 1.35
CA ASP A 218 -27.14 -1.36 2.17
C ASP A 218 -28.11 -2.36 1.51
N LYS A 219 -27.78 -3.64 1.70
CA LYS A 219 -28.79 -4.70 1.94
C LYS A 219 -28.34 -5.61 3.08
N GLU A 220 -28.99 -5.48 4.23
CA GLU A 220 -29.07 -6.54 5.24
C GLU A 220 -29.85 -7.75 4.68
N GLU A 221 -29.28 -8.96 4.75
CA GLU A 221 -29.64 -10.02 5.72
C GLU A 221 -28.90 -11.35 5.42
N ALA A 222 -28.36 -11.92 6.51
CA ALA A 222 -27.98 -13.29 6.87
C ALA A 222 -27.86 -14.42 5.81
N ASP A 223 -26.72 -15.15 5.82
CA ASP A 223 -26.61 -16.44 6.53
C ASP A 223 -25.20 -17.07 6.46
N ALA A 224 -24.83 -17.74 7.55
CA ALA A 224 -23.73 -18.69 7.81
C ALA A 224 -22.59 -18.87 6.80
N VAL A 225 -21.35 -18.58 7.22
CA VAL A 225 -20.13 -19.05 6.55
C VAL A 225 -19.45 -20.12 7.42
N GLU A 226 -19.36 -21.33 6.86
CA GLU A 226 -18.57 -22.44 7.36
C GLU A 226 -17.11 -22.04 7.56
N THR A 227 -16.54 -22.41 8.71
CA THR A 227 -15.11 -22.29 8.99
C THR A 227 -14.32 -23.22 8.06
N THR A 228 -13.94 -22.74 6.88
CA THR A 228 -12.93 -23.40 6.05
C THR A 228 -11.56 -23.10 6.65
N GLY A 229 -11.00 -24.06 7.38
CA GLY A 229 -9.63 -23.97 7.87
C GLY A 229 -8.67 -23.72 6.72
N VAL A 230 -7.93 -22.61 6.77
CA VAL A 230 -6.87 -22.32 5.81
C VAL A 230 -5.73 -23.31 6.06
N THR A 231 -5.65 -24.34 5.22
CA THR A 231 -4.46 -25.18 5.12
C THR A 231 -3.38 -24.45 4.35
N LYS A 232 -2.14 -24.53 4.84
CA LYS A 232 -0.93 -24.00 4.19
C LYS A 232 -0.97 -24.32 2.69
N PRO A 233 -0.75 -23.35 1.79
CA PRO A 233 -0.62 -23.67 0.37
C PRO A 233 0.53 -24.66 0.19
N ASP A 234 0.28 -25.75 -0.54
CA ASP A 234 1.29 -26.74 -0.91
C ASP A 234 2.30 -26.07 -1.85
N LEU A 235 3.28 -25.40 -1.27
CA LEU A 235 4.45 -24.91 -1.97
C LEU A 235 5.37 -26.10 -2.25
N PRO A 236 5.85 -26.27 -3.49
CA PRO A 236 6.75 -27.37 -3.82
C PRO A 236 8.01 -27.26 -2.96
N THR A 237 8.32 -28.31 -2.21
CA THR A 237 9.60 -28.46 -1.55
C THR A 237 10.67 -28.69 -2.62
N SER A 238 11.55 -27.71 -2.80
CA SER A 238 12.82 -27.90 -3.51
C SER A 238 13.74 -28.85 -2.75
#